data_AF-A0A1A3SMU0-F1
#
_entry.id   AF-A0A1A3SMU0-F1
#
_cell.length_a   1.000
_cell.length_b   1.000
_cell.length_c   1.000
_cell.angle_alpha   90.00
_cell.angle_beta   90.00
_cell.angle_gamma   90.00
#
_symmetry.space_group_name_H-M   'P 1'
#
loop_
_entity.id
_entity.type
_entity.pdbx_description
1 polymer ?
#
loop_
_entity_poly.entity_id
_entity_poly.type
_entity_poly.pdbx_seq_one_letter_code
_entity_poly.pdbx_strand_id
1 'polypeptide(L)'
;MKRRALKAVTVAVIASPAMAAPVAAADPAVPQVDAPCPQAVAGALAQLPDLKTVVGCQDPGDGQLRWRTYDSPYPKSDRWFSYGPALTLHGEGQRNREIDSGRWFGYPQTPDTRCGAAQLDNAAAGNRTAPQVSTGQPGQPLDVQVVPMLFTVELTGQCLWQKEQ
;
A
#
# COMPACT_ATOMS: atom_id res chain seq x y z
N MET A 1 -40.52 -56.77 -47.37
CA MET A 1 -39.36 -56.03 -46.79
C MET A 1 -39.30 -54.62 -47.39
N LYS A 2 -39.59 -53.57 -46.62
CA LYS A 2 -39.19 -52.18 -46.93
C LYS A 2 -38.90 -51.46 -45.61
N ARG A 3 -37.61 -51.27 -45.31
CA ARG A 3 -37.12 -50.55 -44.11
C ARG A 3 -37.30 -49.05 -44.36
N ARG A 4 -38.04 -48.36 -43.49
CA ARG A 4 -38.15 -46.90 -43.48
C ARG A 4 -37.03 -46.32 -42.62
N ALA A 5 -36.22 -45.44 -43.19
CA ALA A 5 -35.13 -44.74 -42.51
C ALA A 5 -35.70 -43.57 -41.68
N LEU A 6 -35.37 -43.53 -40.39
CA LEU A 6 -35.58 -42.36 -39.52
C LEU A 6 -34.53 -41.29 -39.85
N LYS A 7 -34.98 -40.04 -40.07
CA LYS A 7 -34.09 -38.87 -40.14
C LYS A 7 -33.85 -38.35 -38.73
N ALA A 8 -32.60 -38.34 -38.30
CA ALA A 8 -32.16 -37.67 -37.07
C ALA A 8 -32.09 -36.15 -37.32
N VAL A 9 -32.68 -35.36 -36.41
CA VAL A 9 -32.57 -33.90 -36.39
C VAL A 9 -31.55 -33.54 -35.30
N THR A 10 -30.42 -32.97 -35.69
CA THR A 10 -29.38 -32.48 -34.78
C THR A 10 -29.68 -31.04 -34.42
N VAL A 11 -29.95 -30.76 -33.14
CA VAL A 11 -30.12 -29.39 -32.61
C VAL A 11 -28.73 -28.87 -32.22
N ALA A 12 -28.26 -27.82 -32.88
CA ALA A 12 -27.02 -27.14 -32.55
C ALA A 12 -27.28 -26.10 -31.43
N VAL A 13 -26.68 -26.30 -30.27
CA VAL A 13 -26.67 -25.34 -29.15
C VAL A 13 -25.53 -24.35 -29.40
N ILE A 14 -25.87 -23.09 -29.64
CA ILE A 14 -24.90 -22.00 -29.83
C ILE A 14 -24.60 -21.41 -28.45
N ALA A 15 -23.42 -21.72 -27.89
CA ALA A 15 -22.93 -21.11 -26.66
C ALA A 15 -22.44 -19.68 -26.97
N SER A 16 -23.06 -18.67 -26.36
CA SER A 16 -22.63 -17.28 -26.47
C SER A 16 -21.46 -17.00 -25.50
N PRO A 17 -20.35 -16.39 -25.94
CA PRO A 17 -19.26 -16.01 -25.04
C PRO A 17 -19.68 -14.76 -24.25
N ALA A 18 -19.79 -14.90 -22.92
CA ALA A 18 -19.97 -13.77 -22.04
C ALA A 18 -18.68 -12.93 -22.04
N MET A 19 -18.74 -11.75 -22.66
CA MET A 19 -17.68 -10.75 -22.55
C MET A 19 -17.65 -10.20 -21.13
N ALA A 20 -16.61 -10.53 -20.37
CA ALA A 20 -16.31 -9.88 -19.10
C ALA A 20 -15.87 -8.44 -19.38
N ALA A 21 -16.66 -7.46 -18.95
CA ALA A 21 -16.30 -6.06 -19.03
C ALA A 21 -15.06 -5.77 -18.16
N PRO A 22 -14.15 -4.90 -18.59
CA PRO A 22 -13.00 -4.49 -17.76
C PRO A 22 -13.53 -3.75 -16.53
N VAL A 23 -13.21 -4.27 -15.35
CA VAL A 23 -13.48 -3.58 -14.09
C VAL A 23 -12.54 -2.38 -14.05
N ALA A 24 -13.07 -1.17 -14.18
CA ALA A 24 -12.29 0.04 -13.96
C ALA A 24 -11.74 0.00 -12.53
N ALA A 25 -10.41 0.00 -12.39
CA ALA A 25 -9.77 0.14 -11.09
C ALA A 25 -10.14 1.52 -10.55
N ALA A 26 -10.92 1.55 -9.45
CA ALA A 26 -11.19 2.80 -8.76
C ALA A 26 -9.87 3.38 -8.23
N ASP A 27 -9.73 4.71 -8.28
CA ASP A 27 -8.59 5.40 -7.67
C ASP A 27 -8.43 4.96 -6.20
N PRO A 28 -7.19 4.92 -5.69
CA PRO A 28 -6.93 4.59 -4.28
C PRO A 28 -7.79 5.50 -3.39
N ALA A 29 -8.61 4.92 -2.53
CA ALA A 29 -9.36 5.69 -1.56
C ALA A 29 -8.38 6.38 -0.60
N VAL A 30 -8.32 7.70 -0.67
CA VAL A 30 -7.56 8.54 0.27
C VAL A 30 -8.08 8.28 1.68
N PRO A 31 -7.22 8.01 2.68
CA PRO A 31 -7.64 7.92 4.07
C PRO A 31 -8.42 9.17 4.50
N GLN A 32 -9.55 8.96 5.15
CA GLN A 32 -10.41 10.03 5.66
C GLN A 32 -10.82 9.67 7.09
N VAL A 33 -10.82 10.65 7.99
CA VAL A 33 -11.24 10.44 9.37
C VAL A 33 -12.65 9.83 9.40
N ASP A 34 -12.82 8.81 10.24
CA ASP A 34 -14.04 8.00 10.45
C ASP A 34 -14.48 7.11 9.30
N ALA A 35 -13.83 7.20 8.13
CA ALA A 35 -14.07 6.31 7.01
C ALA A 35 -13.54 4.90 7.29
N PRO A 36 -14.17 3.85 6.71
CA PRO A 36 -13.66 2.49 6.80
C PRO A 36 -12.24 2.36 6.25
N CYS A 37 -11.42 1.51 6.84
CA CYS A 37 -10.10 1.16 6.32
C CYS A 37 -9.98 -0.35 6.04
N PRO A 38 -9.24 -0.76 5.00
CA PRO A 38 -9.08 -2.17 4.67
C PRO A 38 -8.41 -2.98 5.80
N GLN A 39 -8.84 -4.23 5.99
CA GLN A 39 -8.21 -5.15 6.96
C GLN A 39 -6.69 -5.29 6.74
N ALA A 40 -6.24 -5.25 5.49
CA ALA A 40 -4.82 -5.36 5.15
C ALA A 40 -3.96 -4.27 5.81
N VAL A 41 -4.52 -3.08 6.07
CA VAL A 41 -3.80 -1.95 6.68
C VAL A 41 -4.15 -1.72 8.14
N ALA A 42 -4.79 -2.70 8.81
CA ALA A 42 -5.06 -2.65 10.24
C ALA A 42 -3.80 -2.30 11.04
N GLY A 43 -3.91 -1.36 11.98
CA GLY A 43 -2.82 -0.87 12.81
C GLY A 43 -1.81 0.05 12.11
N ALA A 44 -1.93 0.27 10.80
CA ALA A 44 -1.04 1.18 10.10
C ALA A 44 -1.39 2.64 10.38
N LEU A 45 -0.36 3.50 10.46
CA LEU A 45 -0.52 4.95 10.42
C LEU A 45 -0.43 5.47 8.98
N ALA A 46 -1.17 6.52 8.66
CA ALA A 46 -1.10 7.23 7.40
C ALA A 46 -1.11 8.74 7.65
N GLN A 47 -0.36 9.50 6.85
CA GLN A 47 -0.41 10.96 6.87
C GLN A 47 -1.43 11.44 5.84
N LEU A 48 -2.36 12.32 6.24
CA LEU A 48 -3.35 12.90 5.34
C LEU A 48 -2.73 13.92 4.38
N PRO A 49 -3.43 14.32 3.30
CA PRO A 49 -2.87 15.24 2.29
C PRO A 49 -2.53 16.64 2.82
N ASP A 50 -2.98 17.01 4.02
CA ASP A 50 -2.62 18.26 4.69
C ASP A 50 -1.19 18.27 5.27
N LEU A 51 -0.50 17.13 5.20
CA LEU A 51 0.86 16.87 5.71
C LEU A 51 1.02 17.10 7.22
N LYS A 52 -0.08 17.17 7.96
CA LYS A 52 -0.10 17.50 9.39
C LYS A 52 -0.88 16.48 10.19
N THR A 53 -1.98 16.02 9.65
CA THR A 53 -2.87 15.09 10.33
C THR A 53 -2.39 13.67 10.07
N VAL A 54 -2.15 12.92 11.15
CA VAL A 54 -1.90 11.48 11.08
C VAL A 54 -3.15 10.73 11.54
N VAL A 55 -3.49 9.67 10.82
CA VAL A 55 -4.57 8.76 11.17
C VAL A 55 -4.04 7.35 11.36
N GLY A 56 -4.67 6.57 12.25
CA GLY A 56 -4.43 5.13 12.41
C GLY A 56 -5.66 4.33 12.01
N CYS A 57 -5.46 3.21 11.33
CA CYS A 57 -6.54 2.26 11.01
C CYS A 57 -6.79 1.34 12.22
N GLN A 58 -7.88 1.57 12.95
CA GLN A 58 -8.16 0.88 14.21
C GLN A 58 -9.64 0.55 14.38
N ASP A 59 -9.93 -0.46 15.19
CA ASP A 59 -11.28 -0.83 15.62
C ASP A 59 -11.61 -0.06 16.90
N PRO A 60 -12.59 0.86 16.89
CA PRO A 60 -12.99 1.61 18.08
C PRO A 60 -13.79 0.78 19.10
N GLY A 61 -14.00 -0.51 18.85
CA GLY A 61 -14.77 -1.44 19.68
C GLY A 61 -16.12 -1.84 19.09
N ASP A 62 -16.39 -1.51 17.83
CA ASP A 62 -17.62 -1.85 17.10
C ASP A 62 -17.43 -3.00 16.10
N GLY A 63 -16.22 -3.57 16.02
CA GLY A 63 -15.87 -4.63 15.08
C GLY A 63 -15.57 -4.13 13.67
N GLN A 64 -15.48 -2.83 13.45
CA GLN A 64 -15.20 -2.21 12.16
C GLN A 64 -13.94 -1.36 12.21
N LEU A 65 -12.96 -1.69 11.36
CA LEU A 65 -11.78 -0.88 11.21
C LEU A 65 -12.10 0.45 10.53
N ARG A 66 -11.70 1.54 11.18
CA ARG A 66 -11.87 2.91 10.68
C ARG A 66 -10.57 3.69 10.83
N TRP A 67 -10.34 4.62 9.91
CA TRP A 67 -9.32 5.64 10.07
C TRP A 67 -9.73 6.58 11.19
N ARG A 68 -8.85 6.76 12.18
CA ARG A 68 -9.08 7.64 13.33
C ARG A 68 -7.89 8.54 13.50
N THR A 69 -8.09 9.77 13.94
CA THR A 69 -6.99 10.67 14.28
C THR A 69 -6.05 9.99 15.27
N TYR A 70 -4.75 10.01 14.95
CA TYR A 70 -3.68 9.55 15.82
C TYR A 70 -3.04 10.77 16.49
N ASP A 71 -3.38 10.98 17.76
CA ASP A 71 -2.96 12.17 18.51
C ASP A 71 -1.64 11.90 19.24
N SER A 72 -0.54 12.02 18.50
CA SER A 72 0.81 12.05 19.06
C SER A 72 1.60 13.18 18.39
N PRO A 73 2.29 14.04 19.16
CA PRO A 73 3.18 15.05 18.58
C PRO A 73 4.38 14.43 17.86
N TYR A 74 4.70 13.16 18.13
CA TYR A 74 5.81 12.41 17.54
C TYR A 74 5.31 11.02 17.12
N PRO A 75 4.60 10.92 15.98
CA PRO A 75 4.00 9.67 15.54
C PRO A 75 5.08 8.68 15.13
N LYS A 76 5.27 7.64 15.93
CA LYS A 76 6.21 6.56 15.66
C LYS A 76 5.44 5.26 15.47
N SER A 77 5.75 4.54 14.40
CA SER A 77 5.10 3.26 14.11
C SER A 77 6.07 2.27 13.47
N ASP A 78 5.82 0.99 13.69
CA ASP A 78 6.41 -0.13 12.95
C ASP A 78 5.58 -0.50 11.70
N ARG A 79 4.48 0.23 11.47
CA ARG A 79 3.52 0.00 10.38
C ARG A 79 2.97 1.31 9.83
N TRP A 80 3.21 1.56 8.54
CA TRP A 80 2.80 2.78 7.83
C TRP A 80 2.04 2.45 6.54
N PHE A 81 1.17 3.34 6.09
CA PHE A 81 0.43 3.21 4.85
C PHE A 81 0.64 4.45 3.98
N SER A 82 1.21 4.25 2.78
CA SER A 82 1.22 5.24 1.70
C SER A 82 0.11 4.90 0.70
N TYR A 83 -0.58 5.89 0.14
CA TYR A 83 -1.79 5.67 -0.68
C TYR A 83 -1.78 6.40 -2.02
N GLY A 84 -0.66 6.99 -2.42
CA GLY A 84 -0.52 7.72 -3.68
C GLY A 84 0.51 8.83 -3.56
N PRO A 85 0.24 9.88 -2.77
CA PRO A 85 1.26 10.85 -2.39
C PRO A 85 2.43 10.16 -1.68
N ALA A 86 3.64 10.71 -1.84
CA ALA A 86 4.79 10.25 -1.10
C ALA A 86 4.57 10.51 0.41
N LEU A 87 4.80 9.49 1.22
CA LEU A 87 4.85 9.59 2.67
C LEU A 87 6.30 9.80 3.07
N THR A 88 6.63 10.98 3.57
CA THR A 88 7.98 11.30 4.06
C THR A 88 8.06 11.04 5.56
N LEU A 89 8.96 10.15 5.98
CA LEU A 89 9.18 9.81 7.38
C LEU A 89 10.59 10.18 7.83
N HIS A 90 10.71 10.65 9.07
CA HIS A 90 11.97 11.03 9.69
C HIS A 90 12.60 9.83 10.41
N GLY A 91 13.90 9.63 10.20
CA GLY A 91 14.65 8.53 10.81
C GLY A 91 15.41 8.92 12.08
N GLU A 92 16.26 8.01 12.54
CA GLU A 92 17.09 8.18 13.76
C GLU A 92 18.12 9.32 13.68
N GLY A 93 18.41 9.80 12.48
CA GLY A 93 19.23 10.99 12.28
C GLY A 93 18.58 12.28 12.76
N GLN A 94 17.29 12.25 13.09
CA GLN A 94 16.50 13.38 13.58
C GLN A 94 15.93 13.12 14.97
N ARG A 95 15.65 14.20 15.73
CA ARG A 95 15.16 14.09 17.12
C ARG A 95 13.79 13.43 17.22
N ASN A 96 12.92 13.67 16.24
CA ASN A 96 11.53 13.23 16.24
C ASN A 96 11.34 12.14 15.19
N ARG A 97 12.03 11.01 15.36
CA ARG A 97 11.95 9.90 14.41
C ARG A 97 10.55 9.26 14.41
N GLU A 98 10.09 8.92 13.22
CA GLU A 98 8.80 8.30 12.94
C GLU A 98 8.98 6.83 12.51
N ILE A 99 10.13 6.53 11.92
CA ILE A 99 10.56 5.21 11.46
C ILE A 99 11.89 4.82 12.09
N ASP A 100 12.02 3.56 12.51
CA ASP A 100 13.29 3.01 13.01
C ASP A 100 14.10 2.37 11.87
N SER A 101 15.42 2.34 12.02
CA SER A 101 16.29 1.54 11.16
C SER A 101 15.99 0.03 11.30
N GLY A 102 16.40 -0.75 10.32
CA GLY A 102 16.16 -2.19 10.26
C GLY A 102 15.55 -2.63 8.93
N ARG A 103 15.15 -3.89 8.86
CA ARG A 103 14.50 -4.44 7.67
C ARG A 103 13.02 -4.08 7.65
N TRP A 104 12.54 -3.64 6.50
CA TRP A 104 11.17 -3.23 6.25
C TRP A 104 10.67 -3.85 4.95
N PHE A 105 9.37 -4.11 4.89
CA PHE A 105 8.69 -4.60 3.69
C PHE A 105 7.60 -3.63 3.27
N GLY A 106 7.59 -3.25 1.99
CA GLY A 106 6.49 -2.57 1.34
C GLY A 106 5.61 -3.57 0.59
N TYR A 107 4.40 -3.81 1.06
CA TYR A 107 3.42 -4.70 0.45
C TYR A 107 2.44 -3.89 -0.42
N PRO A 108 2.44 -4.05 -1.75
CA PRO A 108 1.48 -3.41 -2.63
C PRO A 108 0.04 -3.80 -2.28
N GLN A 109 -0.87 -2.83 -2.25
CA GLN A 109 -2.29 -3.09 -1.97
C GLN A 109 -3.11 -3.39 -3.23
N THR A 110 -2.51 -3.26 -4.42
CA THR A 110 -3.12 -3.66 -5.70
C THR A 110 -2.09 -4.37 -6.59
N PRO A 111 -2.52 -5.20 -7.55
CA PRO A 111 -1.60 -5.95 -8.43
C PRO A 111 -0.69 -5.06 -9.29
N ASP A 112 -1.13 -3.84 -9.62
CA ASP A 112 -0.39 -2.92 -10.48
C ASP A 112 0.50 -1.94 -9.67
N THR A 113 0.32 -1.89 -8.35
CA THR A 113 1.09 -0.98 -7.50
C THR A 113 2.55 -1.41 -7.42
N ARG A 114 3.45 -0.43 -7.60
CA ARG A 114 4.87 -0.54 -7.29
C ARG A 114 5.16 0.23 -6.01
N CYS A 115 5.73 -0.44 -5.01
CA CYS A 115 6.25 0.25 -3.83
C CYS A 115 7.63 0.84 -4.15
N GLY A 116 7.90 2.04 -3.65
CA GLY A 116 9.21 2.68 -3.78
C GLY A 116 9.65 3.33 -2.47
N ALA A 117 10.95 3.27 -2.18
CA ALA A 117 11.56 3.89 -1.03
C ALA A 117 12.80 4.69 -1.47
N ALA A 118 12.84 5.99 -1.17
CA ALA A 118 13.99 6.85 -1.41
C ALA A 118 14.55 7.33 -0.07
N GLN A 119 15.74 6.88 0.29
CA GLN A 119 16.37 7.15 1.58
C GLN A 119 17.44 8.23 1.46
N LEU A 120 17.42 9.20 2.37
CA LEU A 120 18.47 10.17 2.56
C LEU A 120 19.07 9.95 3.94
N ASP A 121 20.35 9.59 4.00
CA ASP A 121 21.09 9.47 5.25
C ASP A 121 21.65 10.82 5.73
N ASN A 122 22.08 10.90 6.99
CA ASN A 122 22.65 12.11 7.58
C ASN A 122 23.93 12.61 6.86
N ALA A 123 24.76 11.71 6.32
CA ALA A 123 25.98 12.09 5.61
C ALA A 123 25.64 12.74 4.26
N ALA A 124 24.64 12.21 3.55
CA ALA A 124 24.12 12.69 2.29
C ALA A 124 23.36 14.02 2.45
N ALA A 125 22.61 14.19 3.55
CA ALA A 125 21.93 15.45 3.86
C ALA A 125 22.93 16.62 4.05
N GLY A 126 24.09 16.35 4.66
CA GLY A 126 25.18 17.33 4.80
C GLY A 126 25.97 17.57 3.51
N ASN A 127 26.14 16.54 2.67
CA ASN A 127 27.00 16.57 1.49
C ASN A 127 26.26 16.74 0.14
N ARG A 128 24.93 16.94 0.15
CA ARG A 128 24.07 17.05 -1.05
C ARG A 128 24.18 15.85 -2.00
N THR A 129 24.32 14.64 -1.46
CA THR A 129 24.32 13.42 -2.28
C THR A 129 22.89 13.04 -2.67
N ALA A 130 22.73 12.36 -3.82
CA ALA A 130 21.42 11.87 -4.25
C ALA A 130 20.87 10.79 -3.28
N PRO A 131 19.54 10.69 -3.09
CA PRO A 131 18.93 9.63 -2.28
C PRO A 131 19.21 8.22 -2.82
N GLN A 132 19.27 7.24 -1.93
CA GLN A 132 19.30 5.84 -2.29
C GLN A 132 17.88 5.37 -2.60
N VAL A 133 17.61 5.07 -3.87
CA VAL A 133 16.27 4.71 -4.36
C VAL A 133 16.15 3.20 -4.55
N SER A 134 15.09 2.62 -4.02
CA SER A 134 14.66 1.22 -4.22
C SER A 134 13.24 1.19 -4.76
N THR A 135 12.94 0.32 -5.72
CA THR A 135 11.60 0.21 -6.32
C THR A 135 11.27 -1.25 -6.62
N GLY A 136 10.08 -1.67 -6.22
CA GLY A 136 9.57 -3.02 -6.45
C GLY A 136 9.00 -3.23 -7.86
N GLN A 137 8.75 -4.50 -8.18
CA GLN A 137 7.92 -4.86 -9.32
C GLN A 137 6.42 -4.71 -8.96
N PRO A 138 5.51 -4.58 -9.95
CA PRO A 138 4.08 -4.43 -9.67
C PRO A 138 3.56 -5.63 -8.91
N GLY A 139 2.81 -5.38 -7.84
CA GLY A 139 2.17 -6.42 -7.04
C GLY A 139 3.14 -7.29 -6.23
N GLN A 140 4.44 -7.03 -6.29
CA GLN A 140 5.47 -7.76 -5.54
C GLN A 140 5.91 -6.96 -4.32
N PRO A 141 6.10 -7.60 -3.16
CA PRO A 141 6.70 -6.95 -2.00
C PRO A 141 8.07 -6.37 -2.31
N LEU A 142 8.35 -5.18 -1.77
CA LEU A 142 9.68 -4.57 -1.77
C LEU A 142 10.33 -4.78 -0.41
N ASP A 143 11.47 -5.47 -0.38
CA ASP A 143 12.36 -5.55 0.79
C ASP A 143 13.28 -4.32 0.80
N VAL A 144 13.32 -3.60 1.92
CA VAL A 144 14.14 -2.41 2.12
C VAL A 144 14.86 -2.51 3.44
N GLN A 145 16.19 -2.37 3.40
CA GLN A 145 16.96 -2.08 4.59
C GLN A 145 16.89 -0.56 4.86
N VAL A 146 16.17 -0.16 5.90
CA VAL A 146 16.22 1.22 6.41
C VAL A 146 17.54 1.43 7.14
N VAL A 147 18.32 2.40 6.66
CA VAL A 147 19.69 2.62 7.14
C VAL A 147 19.72 3.22 8.56
N PRO A 148 20.73 2.87 9.40
CA PRO A 148 20.96 3.58 10.65
C PRO A 148 21.23 5.07 10.41
N MET A 149 20.86 5.93 11.37
CA MET A 149 21.03 7.39 11.24
C MET A 149 20.38 7.98 9.97
N LEU A 150 19.34 7.33 9.44
CA LEU A 150 18.50 7.85 8.37
C LEU A 150 18.04 9.28 8.73
N PHE A 151 18.18 10.22 7.79
CA PHE A 151 17.61 11.55 7.93
C PHE A 151 16.12 11.50 7.57
N THR A 152 15.80 11.10 6.34
CA THR A 152 14.43 10.95 5.83
C THR A 152 14.30 9.76 4.88
N VAL A 153 13.11 9.16 4.81
CA VAL A 153 12.72 8.25 3.74
C VAL A 153 11.41 8.72 3.11
N GLU A 154 11.35 8.73 1.78
CA GLU A 154 10.10 8.90 1.04
C GLU A 154 9.57 7.53 0.60
N LEU A 155 8.36 7.20 1.04
CA LEU A 155 7.66 5.97 0.74
C LEU A 155 6.55 6.24 -0.26
N THR A 156 6.51 5.48 -1.35
CA THR A 156 5.64 5.74 -2.51
C THR A 156 4.85 4.52 -2.94
N GLY A 157 3.77 4.77 -3.69
CA GLY A 157 2.80 3.76 -4.08
C GLY A 157 1.72 3.52 -3.02
N GLN A 158 0.69 2.77 -3.38
CA GLN A 158 -0.34 2.33 -2.45
C GLN A 158 0.14 1.10 -1.68
N CYS A 159 0.94 1.31 -0.64
CA CYS A 159 1.72 0.26 0.01
C CYS A 159 1.55 0.28 1.53
N LEU A 160 1.40 -0.92 2.09
CA LEU A 160 1.60 -1.15 3.51
C LEU A 160 3.09 -1.36 3.76
N TRP A 161 3.68 -0.53 4.59
CA TRP A 161 5.05 -0.65 5.05
C TRP A 161 5.07 -1.25 6.45
N GLN A 162 5.84 -2.31 6.64
CA GLN A 162 5.92 -3.00 7.92
C GLN A 162 7.37 -3.35 8.25
N LYS A 163 7.77 -3.07 9.49
CA LYS A 163 9.06 -3.50 10.03
C LYS A 163 9.06 -5.00 10.29
N GLU A 164 10.17 -5.66 9.99
CA GLU A 164 10.43 -7.02 10.46
C GLU A 164 10.53 -6.99 12.01
N GLN A 165 9.81 -7.90 12.68
CA GLN A 165 9.75 -7.99 14.14
C GLN A 165 10.99 -8.64 14.75
#